data_AF-A0AA47KNT8-F1
#
_entry.id   AF-A0AA47KNT8-F1
#
_cell.length_a   1.000
_cell.length_b   1.000
_cell.length_c   1.000
_cell.angle_alpha   90.00
_cell.angle_beta   90.00
_cell.angle_gamma   90.00
#
_symmetry.space_group_name_H-M   'P 1'
#
loop_
_entity.id
_entity.type
_entity.pdbx_description
1 polymer ?
#
loop_
_entity_poly.entity_id
_entity_poly.type
_entity_poly.pdbx_seq_one_letter_code
_entity_poly.pdbx_strand_id
1 'polypeptide(L)'
;MLVRLGKADIPVYAGQGFWLPFECLHALTITPDTRLHQLAVSPRTQHPLPERVGHVVLPPLLTAGLMELGTPTASVLTAQQSHHIQAVLLDQIMHLAPTQQLDARTQALADCVACAQTGQPPVSAAQHYQLQALTQLTIAQLQEYFTVRQLRAAIKSGKSRENAAVAVGLTPGDAESLYARYASTFAS
;
A
#
# COMPACT_ATOMS: atom_id res chain seq x y z
N MET A 1 1.83 4.27 1.60
CA MET A 1 1.49 3.09 0.75
C MET A 1 0.16 3.34 0.04
N LEU A 2 -0.07 2.71 -1.11
CA LEU A 2 -1.37 2.70 -1.79
C LEU A 2 -1.90 1.26 -1.87
N VAL A 3 -3.18 1.08 -1.56
CA VAL A 3 -3.91 -0.17 -1.75
C VAL A 3 -4.81 -0.01 -2.97
N ARG A 4 -4.51 -0.74 -4.03
CA ARG A 4 -5.32 -0.75 -5.23
C ARG A 4 -6.43 -1.77 -5.13
N LEU A 5 -7.68 -1.31 -5.20
CA LEU A 5 -8.88 -2.14 -5.31
C LEU A 5 -9.56 -1.84 -6.64
N GLY A 6 -9.44 -2.78 -7.59
CA GLY A 6 -9.88 -2.57 -8.97
C GLY A 6 -9.17 -1.38 -9.64
N LYS A 7 -9.89 -0.26 -9.81
CA LYS A 7 -9.38 0.98 -10.40
C LYS A 7 -9.00 2.06 -9.37
N ALA A 8 -9.43 1.91 -8.11
CA ALA A 8 -9.16 2.89 -7.06
C ALA A 8 -7.81 2.62 -6.40
N ASP A 9 -6.96 3.65 -6.28
CA ASP A 9 -5.75 3.61 -5.46
C ASP A 9 -6.05 4.33 -4.14
N ILE A 10 -6.23 3.55 -3.07
CA ILE A 10 -6.62 4.04 -1.76
C ILE A 10 -5.35 4.32 -0.94
N PRO A 11 -5.11 5.56 -0.47
CA PRO A 11 -3.95 5.85 0.35
C PRO A 11 -4.09 5.28 1.76
N VAL A 12 -2.98 4.77 2.27
CA VAL A 12 -2.81 4.35 3.66
C VAL A 12 -1.51 5.00 4.16
N TYR A 13 -1.65 5.90 5.14
CA TYR A 13 -0.52 6.60 5.75
C TYR A 13 -0.17 6.02 7.12
N ALA A 14 0.94 6.48 7.71
CA ALA A 14 1.45 5.96 8.97
C ALA A 14 0.41 5.99 10.11
N GLY A 15 0.29 4.88 10.84
CA GLY A 15 -0.66 4.73 11.95
C GLY A 15 -2.05 4.23 11.54
N GLN A 16 -2.35 4.12 10.24
CA GLN A 16 -3.59 3.52 9.76
C GLN A 16 -3.45 2.01 9.52
N GLY A 17 -4.53 1.27 9.79
CA GLY A 17 -4.69 -0.11 9.36
C GLY A 17 -5.55 -0.21 8.11
N PHE A 18 -5.33 -1.25 7.31
CA PHE A 18 -6.18 -1.59 6.18
C PHE A 18 -6.42 -3.10 6.15
N TRP A 19 -7.69 -3.50 6.10
CA TRP A 19 -8.10 -4.90 6.07
C TRP A 19 -8.41 -5.35 4.66
N LEU A 20 -7.84 -6.50 4.27
CA LEU A 20 -8.02 -7.16 2.99
C LEU A 20 -8.62 -8.56 3.21
N PRO A 21 -9.89 -8.80 2.83
CA PRO A 21 -10.48 -10.13 2.86
C PRO A 21 -9.75 -11.09 1.90
N PHE A 22 -9.86 -12.40 2.16
CA PHE A 22 -9.15 -13.44 1.41
C PHE A 22 -9.43 -13.41 -0.10
N GLU A 23 -10.68 -13.20 -0.51
CA GLU A 23 -11.11 -13.19 -1.92
C GLU A 23 -11.04 -11.79 -2.57
N CYS A 24 -10.21 -10.89 -2.04
CA CYS A 24 -10.07 -9.55 -2.56
C CYS A 24 -8.94 -9.45 -3.59
N LEU A 25 -9.26 -9.20 -4.86
CA LEU A 25 -8.23 -8.86 -5.85
C LEU A 25 -7.69 -7.45 -5.58
N HIS A 26 -6.43 -7.39 -5.16
CA HIS A 26 -5.78 -6.15 -4.79
C HIS A 26 -4.34 -6.08 -5.32
N ALA A 27 -3.77 -4.88 -5.34
CA ALA A 27 -2.35 -4.69 -5.51
C ALA A 27 -1.84 -3.65 -4.51
N LEU A 28 -0.63 -3.86 -3.98
CA LEU A 28 -0.01 -2.94 -3.04
C LEU A 28 1.09 -2.15 -3.75
N THR A 29 1.08 -0.83 -3.59
CA THR A 29 2.20 0.04 -3.97
C THR A 29 2.87 0.55 -2.70
N ILE A 30 4.01 -0.06 -2.36
CA ILE A 30 4.82 0.33 -1.21
C ILE A 30 5.75 1.45 -1.67
N THR A 31 5.53 2.62 -1.08
CA THR A 31 6.32 3.84 -1.33
C THR A 31 7.66 3.78 -0.58
N PRO A 32 8.68 4.55 -0.97
CA PRO A 32 9.93 4.63 -0.21
C PRO A 32 9.70 4.95 1.26
N ASP A 33 10.65 4.54 2.09
CA ASP A 33 10.66 4.78 3.54
C ASP A 33 9.41 4.28 4.28
N THR A 34 8.63 3.42 3.63
CA THR A 34 7.44 2.81 4.22
C THR A 34 7.80 1.47 4.84
N ARG A 35 7.59 1.34 6.14
CA ARG A 35 7.60 0.05 6.84
C ARG A 35 6.17 -0.40 7.07
N LEU A 36 5.88 -1.66 6.77
CA LEU A 36 4.56 -2.25 6.98
C LEU A 36 4.68 -3.46 7.89
N HIS A 37 3.68 -3.63 8.77
CA HIS A 37 3.44 -4.88 9.47
C HIS A 37 2.29 -5.59 8.75
N GLN A 38 2.52 -6.82 8.34
CA GLN A 38 1.50 -7.65 7.68
C GLN A 38 1.16 -8.84 8.57
N LEU A 39 -0.12 -8.98 8.89
CA LEU A 39 -0.67 -10.17 9.51
C LEU A 39 -1.43 -10.96 8.46
N ALA A 40 -0.89 -12.11 8.07
CA ALA A 40 -1.57 -13.05 7.19
C ALA A 40 -2.25 -14.12 8.04
N VAL A 41 -3.54 -14.35 7.81
CA VAL A 41 -4.33 -15.35 8.52
C VAL A 41 -4.58 -16.53 7.60
N SER A 42 -4.50 -17.75 8.13
CA SER A 42 -4.81 -18.94 7.34
C SER A 42 -6.27 -18.92 6.91
N PRO A 43 -6.59 -19.22 5.63
CA PRO A 43 -7.98 -19.32 5.18
C PRO A 43 -8.75 -20.48 5.82
N ARG A 44 -8.04 -21.40 6.51
CA ARG A 44 -8.64 -22.52 7.25
C ARG A 44 -9.09 -22.14 8.66
N THR A 45 -8.89 -20.89 9.09
CA THR A 45 -9.40 -20.44 10.40
C THR A 45 -10.92 -20.54 10.41
N GLN A 46 -11.49 -21.03 11.51
CA GLN A 46 -12.95 -21.10 11.69
C GLN A 46 -13.52 -19.85 12.36
N HIS A 47 -12.66 -18.88 12.69
CA HIS A 47 -13.08 -17.65 13.33
C HIS A 47 -13.78 -16.72 12.31
N PRO A 48 -14.89 -16.06 12.68
CA PRO A 48 -15.54 -15.09 11.82
C PRO A 48 -14.64 -13.87 11.66
N LEU A 49 -14.12 -13.67 10.45
CA LEU A 49 -13.30 -12.51 10.09
C LEU A 49 -14.13 -11.47 9.35
N PRO A 50 -13.74 -10.18 9.35
CA PRO A 50 -14.46 -9.15 8.62
C PRO A 50 -14.52 -9.45 7.11
N GLU A 51 -15.73 -9.45 6.55
CA GLU A 51 -15.94 -9.70 5.12
C GLU A 51 -15.69 -8.46 4.25
N ARG A 52 -15.82 -7.27 4.83
CA ARG A 52 -15.69 -5.99 4.11
C ARG A 52 -14.23 -5.57 4.04
N VAL A 53 -13.83 -5.03 2.90
CA VAL A 53 -12.52 -4.40 2.70
C VAL A 53 -12.55 -2.92 3.12
N GLY A 54 -11.48 -2.42 3.73
CA GLY A 54 -11.38 -0.99 4.05
C GLY A 54 -10.37 -0.64 5.13
N HIS A 55 -10.33 0.64 5.48
CA HIS A 55 -9.56 1.14 6.61
C HIS A 55 -10.10 0.63 7.93
N VAL A 56 -9.21 0.38 8.88
CA VAL A 56 -9.56 -0.04 10.23
C VAL A 56 -8.84 0.83 11.26
N VAL A 57 -9.53 1.09 12.37
CA VAL A 57 -8.88 1.61 13.57
C VAL A 57 -8.11 0.45 14.20
N LEU A 58 -6.80 0.61 14.37
CA LEU A 58 -5.95 -0.42 14.98
C LEU A 58 -6.15 -0.43 16.50
N PRO A 59 -6.64 -1.54 17.11
CA PRO A 59 -6.68 -1.67 18.55
C PRO A 59 -5.27 -1.63 19.14
N PRO A 60 -5.06 -1.04 20.34
CA PRO A 60 -3.74 -0.95 20.96
C PRO A 60 -3.05 -2.32 21.13
N LEU A 61 -3.80 -3.37 21.49
CA LEU A 61 -3.27 -4.73 21.62
C LEU A 61 -2.82 -5.32 20.27
N LEU A 62 -3.55 -5.04 19.19
CA LEU A 62 -3.18 -5.46 17.85
C LEU A 62 -1.85 -4.81 17.45
N THR A 63 -1.69 -3.50 17.67
CA THR A 63 -0.45 -2.78 17.39
C THR A 63 0.72 -3.31 18.23
N ALA A 64 0.52 -3.51 19.53
CA ALA A 64 1.56 -3.99 20.42
C ALA A 64 2.06 -5.39 20.02
N GLY A 65 1.16 -6.33 19.72
CA GLY A 65 1.60 -7.67 19.32
C GLY A 65 2.19 -7.73 17.91
N LEU A 66 1.76 -6.86 16.98
CA LEU A 66 2.44 -6.70 15.68
C LEU A 66 3.87 -6.18 15.83
N MET A 67 4.09 -5.25 16.77
CA MET A 67 5.43 -4.76 17.08
C MET A 67 6.27 -5.87 17.71
N GLU A 68 5.75 -6.54 18.74
CA GLU A 68 6.45 -7.62 19.45
C GLU A 68 6.94 -8.71 18.49
N LEU A 69 6.03 -9.24 17.65
CA LEU A 69 6.35 -10.29 16.66
C LEU A 69 7.18 -9.79 15.49
N GLY A 70 7.14 -8.49 15.20
CA GLY A 70 7.89 -7.86 14.09
C GLY A 70 9.30 -7.40 14.47
N THR A 71 9.66 -7.44 15.75
CA THR A 71 10.98 -7.03 16.22
C THR A 71 12.06 -8.06 15.90
N PRO A 72 13.34 -7.66 15.73
CA PRO A 72 14.45 -8.62 15.62
C PRO A 72 14.56 -9.55 16.84
N THR A 73 14.11 -9.07 18.00
CA THR A 73 14.03 -9.81 19.26
C THR A 73 12.93 -10.86 19.29
N ALA A 74 12.01 -10.89 18.32
CA ALA A 74 11.02 -11.96 18.20
C ALA A 74 11.66 -13.35 18.06
N SER A 75 12.92 -13.42 17.60
CA SER A 75 13.72 -14.65 17.55
C SER A 75 14.00 -15.28 18.92
N VAL A 76 13.83 -14.52 20.01
CA VAL A 76 14.01 -14.97 21.40
C VAL A 76 12.73 -15.59 21.96
N LEU A 77 11.58 -15.34 21.32
CA LEU A 77 10.29 -15.91 21.74
C LEU A 77 10.27 -17.41 21.46
N THR A 78 9.84 -18.17 22.45
CA THR A 78 9.49 -19.58 22.23
C THR A 78 8.30 -19.69 21.29
N ALA A 79 8.17 -20.83 20.60
CA ALA A 79 7.03 -21.09 19.73
C ALA A 79 5.68 -20.91 20.47
N GLN A 80 5.63 -21.26 21.75
CA GLN A 80 4.43 -21.12 22.57
C GLN A 80 4.09 -19.66 22.89
N GLN A 81 5.09 -18.83 23.22
CA GLN A 81 4.87 -17.39 23.42
C GLN A 81 4.39 -16.72 22.14
N SER A 82 5.02 -17.03 21.01
CA SER A 82 4.60 -16.53 19.69
C SER A 82 3.15 -16.93 19.37
N HIS A 83 2.78 -18.18 19.67
CA HIS A 83 1.41 -18.67 19.48
C HIS A 83 0.39 -17.94 20.38
N HIS A 84 0.72 -17.65 21.64
CA HIS A 84 -0.16 -16.88 22.51
C HIS A 84 -0.39 -15.46 21.97
N ILE A 85 0.66 -14.79 21.50
CA ILE A 85 0.53 -13.46 20.90
C ILE A 85 -0.32 -13.55 19.63
N GLN A 86 -0.07 -14.52 18.75
CA GLN A 86 -0.88 -14.73 17.54
C GLN A 86 -2.35 -15.00 17.87
N ALA A 87 -2.66 -15.74 18.93
CA ALA A 87 -4.04 -15.97 19.39
C ALA A 87 -4.71 -14.66 19.83
N VAL A 88 -3.98 -13.79 20.57
CA VAL A 88 -4.48 -12.46 20.91
C VAL A 88 -4.70 -11.62 19.65
N LEU A 89 -3.78 -11.63 18.68
CA LEU A 89 -3.97 -10.89 17.43
C LEU A 89 -5.19 -11.40 16.66
N LEU A 90 -5.40 -12.72 16.61
CA LEU A 90 -6.56 -13.34 15.97
C LEU A 90 -7.87 -12.88 16.61
N ASP A 91 -7.94 -12.88 17.94
CA ASP A 91 -9.08 -12.34 18.68
C ASP A 91 -9.33 -10.86 18.35
N GLN A 92 -8.29 -10.03 18.37
CA GLN A 92 -8.41 -8.61 18.07
C GLN A 92 -8.89 -8.32 16.63
N ILE A 93 -8.44 -9.11 15.64
CA ILE A 93 -8.86 -8.87 14.24
C ILE A 93 -10.32 -9.26 13.96
N MET A 94 -10.90 -10.18 14.74
CA MET A 94 -12.33 -10.55 14.62
C MET A 94 -13.27 -9.38 14.95
N HIS A 95 -12.79 -8.42 15.76
CA HIS A 95 -13.55 -7.26 16.18
C HIS A 95 -13.34 -6.02 15.31
N LEU A 96 -12.53 -6.11 14.27
CA LEU A 96 -12.32 -4.99 13.36
C LEU A 96 -13.61 -4.66 12.61
N ALA A 97 -13.83 -3.37 12.37
CA ALA A 97 -14.93 -2.87 11.57
C ALA A 97 -14.37 -2.08 10.36
N PRO A 98 -13.97 -2.77 9.28
CA PRO A 98 -13.45 -2.11 8.09
C PRO A 98 -14.46 -1.15 7.47
N THR A 99 -14.01 0.05 7.14
CA THR A 99 -14.80 1.08 6.49
C THR A 99 -14.12 1.59 5.23
N GLN A 100 -14.92 1.86 4.20
CA GLN A 100 -14.47 2.55 2.99
C GLN A 100 -14.65 4.07 3.10
N GLN A 101 -15.27 4.54 4.18
CA GLN A 101 -15.39 5.98 4.44
C GLN A 101 -14.03 6.53 4.82
N LEU A 102 -13.57 7.51 4.04
CA LEU A 102 -12.30 8.17 4.27
C LEU A 102 -12.51 9.32 5.26
N ASP A 103 -11.65 9.40 6.27
CA ASP A 103 -11.56 10.62 7.07
C ASP A 103 -11.04 11.80 6.22
N ALA A 104 -11.18 13.02 6.73
CA ALA A 104 -10.79 14.22 5.98
C ALA A 104 -9.32 14.22 5.53
N ARG A 105 -8.41 13.62 6.31
CA ARG A 105 -6.98 13.57 5.97
C ARG A 105 -6.72 12.58 4.85
N THR A 106 -7.36 11.41 4.92
CA THR A 106 -7.27 10.34 3.94
C THR A 106 -7.93 10.74 2.63
N GLN A 107 -9.04 11.46 2.70
CA GLN A 107 -9.70 12.01 1.51
C GLN A 107 -8.79 13.01 0.79
N ALA A 108 -8.17 13.96 1.51
CA ALA A 108 -7.24 14.91 0.90
C ALA A 108 -6.04 14.22 0.22
N LEU A 109 -5.55 13.11 0.79
CA LEU A 109 -4.53 12.28 0.16
C LEU A 109 -5.07 11.56 -1.09
N ALA A 110 -6.30 11.05 -1.05
CA ALA A 110 -6.92 10.37 -2.18
C ALA A 110 -7.10 11.35 -3.37
N ASP A 111 -7.45 12.61 -3.08
CA ASP A 111 -7.55 13.67 -4.09
C ASP A 111 -6.17 13.95 -4.73
N CYS A 112 -5.10 14.01 -3.92
CA CYS A 112 -3.73 14.15 -4.43
C CYS A 112 -3.31 12.97 -5.30
N VAL A 113 -3.67 11.75 -4.90
CA VAL A 113 -3.43 10.52 -5.67
C VAL A 113 -4.15 10.58 -7.02
N ALA A 114 -5.42 11.01 -7.04
CA ALA A 114 -6.19 11.17 -8.28
C ALA A 114 -5.58 12.23 -9.21
N CYS A 115 -5.13 13.36 -8.67
CA CYS A 115 -4.40 14.38 -9.45
C CYS A 115 -3.12 13.80 -10.05
N ALA A 116 -2.33 13.07 -9.25
CA ALA A 116 -1.10 12.44 -9.71
C ALA A 116 -1.37 11.39 -10.81
N GLN A 117 -2.42 10.57 -10.71
CA GLN A 117 -2.76 9.59 -11.75
C GLN A 117 -3.12 10.22 -13.10
N THR A 118 -3.69 11.42 -13.09
CA THR A 118 -4.14 12.14 -14.30
C THR A 118 -3.09 13.11 -14.84
N GLY A 119 -1.93 13.23 -14.18
CA GLY A 119 -0.91 14.21 -14.55
C GLY A 119 -1.28 15.66 -14.20
N GLN A 120 -2.35 15.87 -13.43
CA GLN A 120 -2.77 17.20 -13.01
C GLN A 120 -1.93 17.70 -11.83
N PRO A 121 -1.66 19.02 -11.74
CA PRO A 121 -0.98 19.61 -10.59
C PRO A 121 -1.86 19.52 -9.33
N PRO A 122 -1.27 19.67 -8.12
CA PRO A 122 -2.05 19.81 -6.88
C PRO A 122 -3.09 20.92 -7.01
N VAL A 123 -4.29 20.72 -6.44
CA VAL A 123 -5.32 21.76 -6.39
C VAL A 123 -4.88 22.95 -5.52
N SER A 124 -3.98 22.73 -4.56
CA SER A 124 -3.36 23.81 -3.78
C SER A 124 -2.00 23.43 -3.18
N ALA A 125 -1.20 24.44 -2.83
CA ALA A 125 0.05 24.24 -2.08
C ALA A 125 -0.20 23.55 -0.73
N ALA A 126 -1.33 23.85 -0.06
CA ALA A 126 -1.70 23.24 1.21
C ALA A 126 -1.88 21.71 1.08
N GLN A 127 -2.56 21.25 0.03
CA GLN A 127 -2.70 19.81 -0.24
C GLN A 127 -1.36 19.15 -0.55
N HIS A 128 -0.48 19.82 -1.30
CA HIS A 128 0.86 19.33 -1.55
C HIS A 128 1.68 19.16 -0.27
N TYR A 129 1.65 20.15 0.64
CA TYR A 129 2.33 20.05 1.92
C TYR A 129 1.75 18.96 2.81
N GLN A 130 0.43 18.79 2.82
CA GLN A 130 -0.21 17.73 3.58
C GLN A 130 0.17 16.34 3.05
N LEU A 131 0.22 16.17 1.72
CA LEU A 131 0.73 14.95 1.11
C LEU A 131 2.15 14.65 1.58
N GLN A 132 3.04 15.63 1.45
CA GLN A 132 4.44 15.48 1.82
C GLN A 132 4.60 15.16 3.32
N ALA A 133 3.83 15.82 4.19
CA ALA A 133 3.86 15.56 5.63
C ALA A 133 3.43 14.13 5.98
N LEU A 134 2.40 13.59 5.33
CA LEU A 134 1.82 12.28 5.65
C LEU A 134 2.54 11.11 4.95
N THR A 135 3.14 11.35 3.79
CA THR A 135 3.69 10.29 2.94
C THR A 135 5.18 10.43 2.66
N GLN A 136 5.78 11.58 2.99
CA GLN A 136 7.16 11.95 2.61
C GLN A 136 7.38 11.97 1.09
N LEU A 137 6.31 12.06 0.30
CA LEU A 137 6.36 12.12 -1.15
C LEU A 137 5.81 13.44 -1.70
N THR A 138 6.37 13.84 -2.82
CA THR A 138 5.83 14.89 -3.69
C THR A 138 4.85 14.30 -4.72
N ILE A 139 4.00 15.14 -5.30
CA ILE A 139 3.10 14.72 -6.40
C ILE A 139 3.89 14.22 -7.61
N ALA A 140 5.03 14.85 -7.92
CA ALA A 140 5.88 14.41 -9.03
C ALA A 140 6.44 12.99 -8.79
N GLN A 141 6.83 12.66 -7.56
CA GLN A 141 7.25 11.30 -7.20
C GLN A 141 6.09 10.30 -7.32
N LEU A 142 4.87 10.66 -6.89
CA LEU A 142 3.70 9.81 -7.07
C LEU A 142 3.38 9.57 -8.55
N GLN A 143 3.45 10.60 -9.38
CA GLN A 143 3.31 10.51 -10.83
C GLN A 143 4.34 9.53 -11.41
N GLU A 144 5.61 9.66 -11.02
CA GLU A 144 6.68 8.73 -11.43
C GLU A 144 6.34 7.28 -11.05
N TYR A 145 5.86 7.02 -9.83
CA TYR A 145 5.45 5.66 -9.42
C TYR A 145 4.30 5.10 -10.25
N PHE A 146 3.31 5.92 -10.59
CA PHE A 146 2.22 5.47 -11.45
C PHE A 146 2.70 5.16 -12.87
N THR A 147 3.59 5.99 -13.41
CA THR A 147 4.23 5.77 -14.70
C THR A 147 5.02 4.45 -14.71
N VAL A 148 5.90 4.23 -13.73
CA VAL A 148 6.69 2.99 -13.59
C VAL A 148 5.78 1.77 -13.49
N ARG A 149 4.68 1.87 -12.73
CA ARG A 149 3.69 0.80 -12.61
C ARG A 149 3.00 0.49 -13.93
N GLN A 150 2.62 1.52 -14.70
CA GLN A 150 2.00 1.34 -16.02
C GLN A 150 2.98 0.72 -17.02
N LEU A 151 4.25 1.14 -17.01
CA LEU A 151 5.31 0.52 -17.80
C LEU A 151 5.46 -0.96 -17.48
N ARG A 152 5.54 -1.31 -16.19
CA ARG A 152 5.67 -2.71 -15.76
C ARG A 152 4.47 -3.55 -16.18
N ALA A 153 3.26 -3.01 -16.06
CA ALA A 153 2.04 -3.69 -16.51
C ALA A 153 2.05 -3.92 -18.03
N ALA A 154 2.47 -2.92 -18.82
CA ALA A 154 2.61 -3.02 -20.26
C ALA A 154 3.63 -4.10 -20.67
N ILE A 155 4.78 -4.16 -20.00
CA ILE A 155 5.80 -5.19 -20.24
C ILE A 155 5.27 -6.58 -19.86
N LYS A 156 4.59 -6.71 -18.71
CA LYS A 156 3.99 -7.99 -18.29
C LYS A 156 2.88 -8.47 -19.23
N SER A 157 2.23 -7.56 -19.98
CA SER A 157 1.30 -7.91 -21.06
C SER A 157 1.97 -8.33 -22.38
N GLY A 158 3.31 -8.42 -22.42
CA GLY A 158 4.07 -8.88 -23.59
C GLY A 158 4.57 -7.79 -24.52
N LYS A 159 4.44 -6.49 -24.16
CA LYS A 159 4.99 -5.40 -24.97
C LYS A 159 6.51 -5.31 -24.79
N SER A 160 7.23 -4.98 -25.86
CA SER A 160 8.65 -4.59 -25.77
C SER A 160 8.79 -3.30 -24.93
N ARG A 161 9.98 -3.06 -24.37
CA ARG A 161 10.26 -1.86 -23.56
C ARG A 161 9.98 -0.56 -24.30
N GLU A 162 10.30 -0.52 -25.58
CA GLU A 162 10.03 0.61 -26.49
C GLU A 162 8.52 0.82 -26.66
N ASN A 163 7.77 -0.23 -26.98
CA ASN A 163 6.33 -0.15 -27.17
C ASN A 163 5.58 0.15 -25.85
N ALA A 164 6.12 -0.30 -24.72
CA ALA A 164 5.60 0.06 -23.40
C ALA A 164 5.81 1.55 -23.10
N ALA A 165 6.98 2.11 -23.41
CA ALA A 165 7.29 3.54 -23.23
C ALA A 165 6.35 4.42 -24.07
N VAL A 166 6.17 4.08 -25.36
CA VAL A 166 5.25 4.78 -26.25
C VAL A 166 3.80 4.71 -25.74
N ALA A 167 3.37 3.55 -25.23
CA ALA A 167 2.01 3.37 -24.72
C ALA A 167 1.71 4.20 -23.46
N VAL A 168 2.75 4.60 -22.71
CA VAL A 168 2.63 5.45 -21.51
C VAL A 168 2.97 6.92 -21.82
N GLY A 169 3.28 7.25 -23.08
CA GLY A 169 3.55 8.62 -23.52
C GLY A 169 4.94 9.15 -23.11
N LEU A 170 5.91 8.28 -22.85
CA LEU A 170 7.27 8.67 -22.50
C LEU A 170 8.18 8.74 -23.73
N THR A 171 9.19 9.61 -23.66
CA THR A 171 10.31 9.57 -24.60
C THR A 171 11.21 8.35 -24.32
N PRO A 172 11.94 7.82 -25.32
CA PRO A 172 12.84 6.69 -25.10
C PRO A 172 13.91 6.97 -24.02
N GLY A 173 14.44 8.19 -23.96
CA GLY A 173 15.46 8.57 -22.98
C GLY A 173 14.93 8.62 -21.54
N ASP A 174 13.72 9.13 -21.35
CA ASP A 174 13.07 9.15 -20.04
C ASP A 174 12.72 7.74 -19.56
N ALA A 175 12.24 6.90 -20.49
CA ALA A 175 11.92 5.51 -20.21
C ALA A 175 13.15 4.70 -19.78
N GLU A 176 14.28 4.83 -20.50
CA GLU A 176 15.54 4.17 -20.13
C GLU A 176 16.05 4.64 -18.76
N SER A 177 15.92 5.93 -18.46
CA SER A 177 16.28 6.48 -17.14
C SER A 177 15.45 5.85 -16.01
N LEU A 178 14.15 5.63 -16.25
CA LEU A 178 13.26 4.95 -15.30
C LEU A 178 13.57 3.45 -15.20
N TYR A 179 13.84 2.77 -16.31
CA TYR A 179 14.22 1.35 -16.28
C TYR A 179 15.51 1.12 -15.50
N ALA A 180 16.50 2.01 -15.65
CA ALA A 180 17.74 1.95 -14.89
C ALA A 180 17.51 2.19 -13.39
N ARG A 181 16.74 3.24 -13.04
CA ARG A 181 16.47 3.61 -11.64
C ARG A 181 15.65 2.55 -10.90
N TYR A 182 14.69 1.90 -11.58
CA TYR A 182 13.80 0.89 -11.03
C TYR A 182 14.12 -0.53 -11.51
N ALA A 183 15.38 -0.82 -11.83
CA ALA A 183 15.79 -2.10 -12.42
C ALA A 183 15.31 -3.32 -11.64
N SER A 184 15.36 -3.29 -10.30
CA SER A 184 14.85 -4.36 -9.43
C SER A 184 13.34 -4.59 -9.56
N THR A 185 12.57 -3.51 -9.79
CA THR A 185 11.11 -3.58 -9.97
C THR A 185 10.76 -4.24 -11.31
N PHE A 186 11.55 -3.99 -12.36
CA PHE A 186 11.35 -4.57 -13.69
C PHE A 186 11.95 -5.98 -13.85
N ALA A 187 12.84 -6.42 -12.96
CA ALA A 187 13.40 -7.77 -12.95
C ALA A 187 12.47 -8.83 -12.30
N SER A 188 11.39 -8.39 -11.63
CA SER A 188 10.38 -9.22 -10.93
C SER A 188 9.02 -9.23 -11.62
#